data_AF-A0A974ZQ71-F1
#
_entry.id   AF-A0A974ZQ71-F1
#
_cell.length_a   1.000
_cell.length_b   1.000
_cell.length_c   1.000
_cell.angle_alpha   90.00
_cell.angle_beta   90.00
_cell.angle_gamma   90.00
#
_symmetry.space_group_name_H-M   'P 1'
#
loop_
_entity.id
_entity.type
_entity.pdbx_description
1 polymer ?
#
loop_
_entity_poly.entity_id
_entity_poly.type
_entity_poly.pdbx_seq_one_letter_code
_entity_poly.pdbx_strand_id
1 'polypeptide(L)'
;MNDLRKALTEALSAAKAAGDRPYDGILGTLPDWFPSAAVHEFQTLRADLLADGYSPDELRGYLADMVEIQEQAISSPDENGYFRPATPVDIWGKVSTLATFFRAAQMEMKAGLALIIGKDSAAHLLRGKKIQKGAKAGHELTHGTPKEKAQKWADYQAFIENKYANNQSLTYSDLQKLAAAHFRVSAKTIQRNTSNPRKT
;
A
#
# COMPACT_ATOMS: atom_id res chain seq x y z
N MET A 1 27.52 19.93 6.05
CA MET A 1 26.83 18.62 6.22
C MET A 1 25.49 18.71 6.98
N ASN A 2 25.16 19.83 7.64
CA ASN A 2 23.92 19.98 8.43
C ASN A 2 22.70 20.45 7.60
N ASP A 3 22.91 21.22 6.52
CA ASP A 3 21.81 21.77 5.72
C ASP A 3 21.08 20.74 4.87
N LEU A 4 21.78 19.72 4.34
CA LEU A 4 21.15 18.65 3.56
C LEU A 4 20.23 17.77 4.41
N ARG A 5 20.61 17.50 5.67
CA ARG A 5 19.77 16.75 6.61
C ARG A 5 18.56 17.57 7.03
N LYS A 6 18.74 18.88 7.24
CA LYS A 6 17.64 19.79 7.59
C LYS A 6 16.63 19.92 6.43
N ALA A 7 17.11 20.17 5.20
CA ALA A 7 16.26 20.23 4.01
C ALA A 7 15.53 18.91 3.73
N LEU A 8 16.21 17.77 3.91
CA LEU A 8 15.58 16.45 3.77
C LEU A 8 14.51 16.20 4.85
N THR A 9 14.76 16.63 6.08
CA THR A 9 13.81 16.49 7.20
C THR A 9 12.60 17.40 7.02
N GLU A 10 12.81 18.63 6.53
CA GLU A 10 11.73 19.57 6.19
C GLU A 10 10.91 19.06 4.99
N ALA A 11 11.55 18.53 3.96
CA ALA A 11 10.87 17.90 2.81
C ALA A 11 10.07 16.64 3.23
N LEU A 12 10.63 15.79 4.10
CA LEU A 12 9.93 14.63 4.66
C LEU A 12 8.76 15.03 5.57
N SER A 13 8.93 16.08 6.37
CA SER A 13 7.88 16.62 7.24
C SER A 13 6.75 17.24 6.42
N ALA A 14 7.08 18.00 5.37
CA ALA A 14 6.11 18.56 4.43
C ALA A 14 5.39 17.46 3.62
N ALA A 15 6.11 16.43 3.17
CA ALA A 15 5.51 15.28 2.49
C ALA A 15 4.58 14.48 3.40
N LYS A 16 4.94 14.34 4.69
CA LYS A 16 4.10 13.70 5.72
C LYS A 16 2.87 14.55 6.06
N ALA A 17 3.03 15.86 6.23
CA ALA A 17 1.93 16.79 6.46
C ALA A 17 0.99 16.91 5.25
N ALA A 18 1.51 16.71 4.04
CA ALA A 18 0.70 16.55 2.82
C ALA A 18 -0.04 15.21 2.81
N GLY A 19 0.45 14.17 3.50
CA GLY A 19 -0.18 12.85 3.53
C GLY A 19 -1.46 12.75 4.38
N ASP A 20 -1.59 13.61 5.41
CA ASP A 20 -2.74 13.64 6.34
C ASP A 20 -3.92 14.50 5.84
N ARG A 21 -3.79 15.14 4.67
CA ARG A 21 -4.87 15.93 4.06
C ARG A 21 -5.63 15.08 3.03
N PRO A 22 -6.96 15.27 2.91
CA PRO A 22 -7.71 14.68 1.81
C PRO A 22 -7.07 15.02 0.47
N TYR A 23 -6.98 14.04 -0.43
CA TYR A 23 -6.47 14.24 -1.77
C TYR A 23 -7.34 15.27 -2.51
N ASP A 24 -6.71 16.36 -2.95
CA ASP A 24 -7.37 17.49 -3.62
C ASP A 24 -7.03 17.60 -5.11
N GLY A 25 -6.38 16.57 -5.67
CA GLY A 25 -5.90 16.54 -7.04
C GLY A 25 -4.40 16.86 -7.18
N ILE A 26 -3.82 17.60 -6.24
CA ILE A 26 -2.41 17.99 -6.26
C ILE A 26 -1.70 17.56 -4.97
N LEU A 27 -2.22 17.95 -3.81
CA LEU A 27 -1.72 17.58 -2.49
C LEU A 27 -2.57 16.42 -1.92
N GLY A 28 -2.10 15.83 -0.82
CA GLY A 28 -2.75 14.64 -0.26
C GLY A 28 -2.09 13.33 -0.68
N THR A 29 -2.71 12.24 -0.22
CA THR A 29 -2.38 10.87 -0.61
C THR A 29 -3.52 10.28 -1.42
N LEU A 30 -3.20 9.69 -2.58
CA LEU A 30 -4.18 8.94 -3.37
C LEU A 30 -4.81 7.81 -2.53
N PRO A 31 -6.07 7.43 -2.81
CA PRO A 31 -6.71 6.29 -2.15
C PRO A 31 -5.86 5.01 -2.24
N ASP A 32 -5.90 4.20 -1.19
CA ASP A 32 -5.13 2.96 -1.03
C ASP A 32 -5.38 1.91 -2.13
N TRP A 33 -6.52 2.00 -2.82
CA TRP A 33 -6.88 1.10 -3.90
C TRP A 33 -6.19 1.42 -5.23
N PHE A 34 -5.57 2.60 -5.39
CA PHE A 34 -4.82 2.95 -6.59
C PHE A 34 -3.67 1.96 -6.85
N PRO A 35 -3.42 1.58 -8.12
CA PRO A 35 -2.27 0.75 -8.46
C PRO A 35 -0.95 1.45 -8.11
N SER A 36 0.05 0.71 -7.63
CA SER A 36 1.35 1.28 -7.24
C SER A 36 2.03 2.06 -8.36
N ALA A 37 1.85 1.63 -9.63
CA ALA A 37 2.35 2.36 -10.79
C ALA A 37 1.72 3.76 -10.91
N ALA A 38 0.40 3.86 -10.75
CA ALA A 38 -0.31 5.15 -10.79
C ALA A 38 0.06 6.05 -9.60
N VAL A 39 0.27 5.47 -8.41
CA VAL A 39 0.76 6.22 -7.24
C VAL A 39 2.15 6.79 -7.50
N HIS A 40 3.05 5.99 -8.08
CA HIS A 40 4.39 6.45 -8.41
C HIS A 40 4.37 7.55 -9.46
N GLU A 41 3.60 7.35 -10.54
CA GLU A 41 3.42 8.34 -11.60
C GLU A 41 2.87 9.66 -11.06
N PHE A 42 1.83 9.62 -10.22
CA PHE A 42 1.30 10.80 -9.54
C PHE A 42 2.38 11.54 -8.74
N GLN A 43 3.18 10.82 -7.94
CA GLN A 43 4.22 11.43 -7.13
C GLN A 43 5.30 12.09 -7.98
N THR A 44 5.70 11.44 -9.09
CA THR A 44 6.67 11.99 -10.04
C THR A 44 6.14 13.24 -10.72
N LEU A 45 4.94 13.17 -11.33
CA LEU A 45 4.32 14.31 -12.02
C LEU A 45 4.16 15.51 -11.09
N ARG A 46 3.69 15.27 -9.85
CA ARG A 46 3.57 16.32 -8.84
C ARG A 46 4.92 16.93 -8.49
N ALA A 47 5.94 16.10 -8.24
CA ALA A 47 7.27 16.59 -7.89
C ALA A 47 7.87 17.44 -9.01
N ASP A 48 7.74 16.99 -10.27
CA ASP A 48 8.23 17.71 -11.43
C ASP A 48 7.55 19.07 -11.58
N LEU A 49 6.21 19.12 -11.52
CA LEU A 49 5.46 20.38 -11.68
C LEU A 49 5.78 21.39 -10.56
N LEU A 50 5.94 20.93 -9.32
CA LEU A 50 6.33 21.80 -8.21
C LEU A 50 7.79 22.27 -8.35
N ALA A 51 8.69 21.42 -8.87
CA ALA A 51 10.08 21.78 -9.14
C ALA A 51 10.21 22.78 -10.31
N ASP A 52 9.31 22.70 -11.30
CA ASP A 52 9.20 23.62 -12.43
C ASP A 52 8.66 25.01 -12.02
N GLY A 53 8.29 25.18 -10.74
CA GLY A 53 7.94 26.48 -10.14
C GLY A 53 6.44 26.77 -10.07
N TYR A 54 5.58 25.83 -10.48
CA TYR A 54 4.14 26.00 -10.37
C TYR A 54 3.67 25.85 -8.92
N SER A 55 2.85 26.79 -8.47
CA SER A 55 2.22 26.68 -7.15
C SER A 55 1.07 25.67 -7.15
N PRO A 56 0.74 25.04 -6.00
CA PRO A 56 -0.42 24.17 -5.91
C PRO A 56 -1.74 24.83 -6.31
N ASP A 57 -1.90 26.14 -6.07
CA ASP A 57 -3.11 26.87 -6.45
C ASP A 57 -3.25 27.03 -7.97
N GLU A 58 -2.16 27.37 -8.67
CA GLU A 58 -2.15 27.43 -10.14
C GLU A 58 -2.44 26.05 -10.75
N LEU A 59 -1.80 25.00 -10.23
CA LEU A 59 -2.03 23.64 -10.69
C LEU A 59 -3.47 23.19 -10.46
N ARG A 60 -4.11 23.59 -9.36
CA ARG A 60 -5.54 23.34 -9.12
C ARG A 60 -6.42 24.05 -10.15
N GLY A 61 -6.08 25.28 -10.53
CA GLY A 61 -6.76 25.99 -11.62
C GLY A 61 -6.69 25.21 -12.93
N TYR A 62 -5.49 24.79 -13.34
CA TYR A 62 -5.32 24.00 -14.57
C TYR A 62 -6.01 22.63 -14.50
N LEU A 63 -6.02 22.01 -13.33
CA LEU A 63 -6.68 20.73 -13.12
C LEU A 63 -8.20 20.85 -13.27
N ALA A 64 -8.81 21.91 -12.73
CA ALA A 64 -10.24 22.18 -12.89
C ALA A 64 -10.62 22.34 -14.37
N ASP A 65 -9.86 23.15 -15.13
CA ASP A 65 -10.05 23.33 -16.57
C ASP A 65 -9.95 21.98 -17.32
N MET A 66 -8.98 21.14 -16.97
CA MET A 66 -8.82 19.82 -17.61
C MET A 66 -9.97 18.86 -17.30
N VAL A 67 -10.49 18.88 -16.07
CA VAL A 67 -11.64 18.04 -15.71
C VAL A 67 -12.85 18.40 -16.58
N GLU A 68 -13.13 19.71 -16.72
CA GLU A 68 -14.22 20.18 -17.56
C GLU A 68 -14.06 19.75 -19.03
N ILE A 69 -12.86 19.92 -19.60
CA ILE A 69 -12.56 19.47 -20.97
C ILE A 69 -12.82 17.98 -21.15
N GLN A 70 -12.35 17.15 -20.22
CA GLN A 70 -12.52 15.71 -20.30
C GLN A 70 -14.00 15.30 -20.17
N GLU A 71 -14.79 15.99 -19.36
CA GLU A 71 -16.22 15.73 -19.21
C GLU A 71 -17.02 16.11 -20.45
N GLN A 72 -16.69 17.23 -21.08
CA GLN A 72 -17.29 17.65 -22.34
C GLN A 72 -16.94 16.67 -23.47
N ALA A 73 -15.68 16.24 -23.56
CA ALA A 73 -15.26 15.25 -24.56
C ALA A 73 -16.00 13.91 -24.44
N ILE A 74 -16.42 13.53 -23.23
CA ILE A 74 -17.24 12.33 -23.00
C ILE A 74 -18.70 12.57 -23.39
N SER A 75 -19.22 13.78 -23.14
CA SER A 75 -20.65 14.11 -23.29
C SER A 75 -21.03 14.48 -24.73
N SER A 76 -20.12 15.11 -25.47
CA SER A 76 -20.32 15.61 -26.83
C SER A 76 -19.11 15.32 -27.72
N PRO A 77 -18.83 14.04 -28.04
CA PRO A 77 -17.63 13.65 -28.81
C PRO A 77 -17.59 14.21 -30.24
N ASP A 78 -18.74 14.64 -30.77
CA ASP A 78 -18.90 15.08 -32.17
C ASP A 78 -18.81 16.60 -32.33
N GLU A 79 -18.78 17.36 -31.22
CA GLU A 79 -18.62 18.81 -31.25
C GLU A 79 -17.14 19.17 -31.19
N ASN A 80 -16.58 19.60 -32.33
CA ASN A 80 -15.26 20.21 -32.42
C ASN A 80 -15.24 21.59 -31.75
N GLY A 81 -15.43 21.62 -30.43
CA GLY A 81 -15.18 22.80 -29.62
C GLY A 81 -13.69 23.11 -29.65
N TYR A 82 -13.31 24.27 -30.19
CA TYR A 82 -11.96 24.80 -30.04
C TYR A 82 -11.75 25.22 -28.58
N PHE A 83 -11.43 24.26 -27.72
CA PHE A 83 -11.04 24.56 -26.35
C PHE A 83 -9.59 25.08 -26.35
N ARG A 84 -9.42 26.32 -25.93
CA ARG A 84 -8.09 26.87 -25.57
C ARG A 84 -7.94 26.70 -24.07
N PRO A 85 -7.33 25.62 -23.56
CA PRO A 85 -7.08 25.54 -22.14
C PRO A 85 -6.14 26.65 -21.70
N ALA A 86 -6.36 27.14 -20.48
CA ALA A 86 -5.42 28.05 -19.82
C ALA A 86 -4.12 27.33 -19.43
N THR A 87 -4.12 25.99 -19.44
CA THR A 87 -2.96 25.15 -19.16
C THR A 87 -1.88 25.33 -20.23
N PRO A 88 -0.64 25.70 -19.83
CA PRO A 88 0.50 25.75 -20.73
C PRO A 88 0.73 24.42 -21.45
N VAL A 89 1.08 24.50 -22.74
CA VAL A 89 1.19 23.33 -23.64
C VAL A 89 2.23 22.32 -23.16
N ASP A 90 3.33 22.81 -22.57
CA ASP A 90 4.44 22.02 -22.06
C ASP A 90 4.06 21.18 -20.83
N ILE A 91 3.07 21.60 -20.05
CA ILE A 91 2.58 20.85 -18.88
C ILE A 91 1.23 20.17 -19.11
N TRP A 92 0.57 20.41 -20.25
CA TRP A 92 -0.76 19.88 -20.54
C TRP A 92 -0.84 18.37 -20.27
N GLY A 93 0.08 17.59 -20.84
CA GLY A 93 0.10 16.13 -20.67
C GLY A 93 0.15 15.73 -19.19
N LYS A 94 1.01 16.39 -18.40
CA LYS A 94 1.14 16.13 -16.95
C LYS A 94 -0.16 16.46 -16.21
N VAL A 95 -0.74 17.63 -16.47
CA VAL A 95 -1.98 18.09 -15.82
C VAL A 95 -3.18 17.21 -16.22
N SER A 96 -3.27 16.77 -17.47
CA SER A 96 -4.32 15.87 -17.94
C SER A 96 -4.28 14.51 -17.22
N THR A 97 -3.08 13.96 -16.99
CA THR A 97 -2.92 12.75 -16.18
C THR A 97 -3.32 12.98 -14.73
N LEU A 98 -2.93 14.10 -14.12
CA LEU A 98 -3.35 14.45 -12.75
C LEU A 98 -4.87 14.62 -12.64
N ALA A 99 -5.52 15.25 -13.62
CA ALA A 99 -6.98 15.38 -13.70
C ALA A 99 -7.66 13.99 -13.80
N THR A 100 -7.07 13.08 -14.57
CA THR A 100 -7.55 11.68 -14.67
C THR A 100 -7.50 10.98 -13.30
N PHE A 101 -6.39 11.14 -12.56
CA PHE A 101 -6.26 10.58 -11.20
C PHE A 101 -7.23 11.24 -10.22
N PHE A 102 -7.41 12.56 -10.29
CA PHE A 102 -8.37 13.27 -9.46
C PHE A 102 -9.80 12.76 -9.66
N ARG A 103 -10.25 12.66 -10.91
CA ARG A 103 -11.55 12.10 -11.24
C ARG A 103 -11.69 10.67 -10.75
N ALA A 104 -10.70 9.82 -11.02
CA ALA A 104 -10.72 8.44 -10.58
C ALA A 104 -10.84 8.31 -9.05
N ALA A 105 -10.19 9.19 -8.28
CA ALA A 105 -10.25 9.19 -6.83
C ALA A 105 -11.63 9.59 -6.27
N GLN A 106 -12.43 10.34 -7.02
CA GLN A 106 -13.80 10.72 -6.65
C GLN A 106 -14.84 9.64 -7.01
N MET A 107 -14.45 8.63 -7.80
CA MET A 107 -15.32 7.55 -8.22
C MET A 107 -15.24 6.36 -7.26
N GLU A 108 -16.23 5.46 -7.33
CA GLU A 108 -16.08 4.14 -6.72
C GLU A 108 -14.89 3.37 -7.32
N MET A 109 -14.18 2.61 -6.47
CA MET A 109 -12.94 1.89 -6.83
C MET A 109 -13.01 1.18 -8.19
N LYS A 110 -14.10 0.48 -8.51
CA LYS A 110 -14.22 -0.26 -9.78
C LYS A 110 -14.22 0.68 -10.98
N ALA A 111 -14.98 1.77 -10.91
CA ALA A 111 -15.08 2.75 -11.98
C ALA A 111 -13.80 3.58 -12.10
N GLY A 112 -13.22 4.00 -10.96
CA GLY A 112 -11.94 4.71 -10.92
C GLY A 112 -10.78 3.89 -11.48
N LEU A 113 -10.68 2.60 -11.12
CA LEU A 113 -9.68 1.71 -11.73
C LEU A 113 -9.88 1.57 -13.24
N ALA A 114 -11.12 1.43 -13.71
CA ALA A 114 -11.41 1.32 -15.13
C ALA A 114 -11.00 2.59 -15.91
N LEU A 115 -11.10 3.77 -15.28
CA LEU A 115 -10.66 5.04 -15.84
C LEU A 115 -9.13 5.10 -15.98
N ILE A 116 -8.38 4.59 -14.99
CA ILE A 116 -6.91 4.69 -14.97
C ILE A 116 -6.24 3.65 -15.87
N ILE A 117 -6.65 2.38 -15.78
CA ILE A 117 -5.95 1.26 -16.43
C ILE A 117 -6.77 0.54 -17.51
N GLY A 118 -7.97 1.05 -17.81
CA GLY A 118 -8.91 0.43 -18.74
C GLY A 118 -9.80 -0.65 -18.08
N LYS A 119 -10.97 -0.88 -18.68
CA LYS A 119 -12.02 -1.77 -18.16
C LYS A 119 -11.52 -3.21 -17.96
N ASP A 120 -10.82 -3.76 -18.94
CA ASP A 120 -10.37 -5.15 -18.92
C ASP A 120 -9.28 -5.38 -17.87
N SER A 121 -8.26 -4.51 -17.85
CA SER A 121 -7.20 -4.55 -16.84
C SER A 121 -7.75 -4.38 -15.42
N ALA A 122 -8.71 -3.47 -15.22
CA ALA A 122 -9.38 -3.28 -13.94
C ALA A 122 -10.14 -4.55 -13.51
N ALA A 123 -10.85 -5.20 -14.43
CA ALA A 123 -11.53 -6.46 -14.16
C ALA A 123 -10.56 -7.58 -13.75
N HIS A 124 -9.43 -7.71 -14.46
CA HIS A 124 -8.38 -8.69 -14.13
C HIS A 124 -7.75 -8.43 -12.76
N LEU A 125 -7.43 -7.17 -12.44
CA LEU A 125 -6.85 -6.78 -11.16
C LEU A 125 -7.80 -7.07 -9.99
N LEU A 126 -9.07 -6.70 -10.13
CA LEU A 126 -10.09 -6.98 -9.11
C LEU A 126 -10.32 -8.48 -8.91
N ARG A 127 -10.33 -9.25 -9.99
CA ARG A 127 -10.39 -10.73 -9.92
C ARG A 127 -9.16 -11.29 -9.20
N GLY A 128 -7.97 -10.80 -9.51
CA GLY A 128 -6.72 -11.19 -8.85
C GLY A 128 -6.77 -10.95 -7.34
N LYS A 129 -7.19 -9.75 -6.90
CA LYS A 129 -7.39 -9.41 -5.48
C LYS A 129 -8.37 -10.37 -4.80
N LYS A 130 -9.49 -10.71 -5.45
CA LYS A 130 -10.48 -11.68 -4.93
C LYS A 130 -9.87 -13.07 -4.73
N ILE A 131 -9.12 -13.57 -5.72
CA ILE A 131 -8.47 -14.89 -5.65
C ILE A 131 -7.44 -14.92 -4.52
N GLN A 132 -6.59 -13.89 -4.41
CA GLN A 132 -5.59 -13.80 -3.33
C GLN A 132 -6.25 -13.77 -1.94
N LYS A 133 -7.34 -13.02 -1.77
CA LYS A 133 -8.10 -12.99 -0.52
C LYS A 133 -8.68 -14.36 -0.17
N GLY A 134 -9.24 -15.06 -1.17
CA GLY A 134 -9.74 -16.43 -1.01
C GLY A 134 -8.64 -17.41 -0.63
N ALA A 135 -7.48 -17.34 -1.29
CA ALA A 135 -6.32 -18.17 -0.99
C ALA A 135 -5.78 -17.92 0.43
N LYS A 136 -5.71 -16.65 0.85
CA LYS A 136 -5.32 -16.28 2.22
C LYS A 136 -6.29 -16.84 3.25
N ALA A 137 -7.61 -16.67 3.03
CA ALA A 137 -8.62 -17.21 3.93
C ALA A 137 -8.58 -18.75 4.01
N GLY A 138 -8.38 -19.44 2.89
CA GLY A 138 -8.19 -20.89 2.87
C GLY A 138 -6.93 -21.33 3.61
N HIS A 139 -5.81 -20.62 3.43
CA HIS A 139 -4.57 -20.89 4.16
C HIS A 139 -4.74 -20.68 5.67
N GLU A 140 -5.42 -19.61 6.08
CA GLU A 140 -5.73 -19.33 7.49
C GLU A 140 -6.64 -20.41 8.09
N LEU A 141 -7.63 -20.91 7.34
CA LEU A 141 -8.48 -22.01 7.79
C LEU A 141 -7.69 -23.31 8.04
N THR A 142 -6.75 -23.64 7.15
CA THR A 142 -5.97 -24.89 7.26
C THR A 142 -4.82 -24.81 8.26
N HIS A 143 -4.14 -23.66 8.34
CA HIS A 143 -2.90 -23.52 9.10
C HIS A 143 -3.01 -22.61 10.33
N GLY A 144 -4.16 -21.99 10.55
CA GLY A 144 -4.38 -20.97 11.56
C GLY A 144 -3.93 -19.57 11.11
N THR A 145 -4.53 -18.58 11.74
CA THR A 145 -4.18 -17.17 11.62
C THR A 145 -2.79 -16.88 12.21
N PRO A 146 -2.16 -15.74 11.84
CA PRO A 146 -0.90 -15.32 12.47
C PRO A 146 -0.98 -15.23 14.00
N LYS A 147 -2.13 -14.79 14.54
CA LYS A 147 -2.37 -14.69 15.98
C LYS A 147 -2.41 -16.06 16.65
N GLU A 148 -3.12 -17.02 16.05
CA GLU A 148 -3.18 -18.39 16.57
C GLU A 148 -1.81 -19.08 16.49
N LYS A 149 -1.05 -18.86 15.41
CA LYS A 149 0.33 -19.37 15.29
C LYS A 149 1.23 -18.78 16.38
N ALA A 150 1.16 -17.47 16.61
CA ALA A 150 1.93 -16.80 17.66
C ALA A 150 1.60 -17.34 19.05
N GLN A 151 0.31 -17.52 19.37
CA GLN A 151 -0.11 -18.13 20.63
C GLN A 151 0.44 -19.56 20.77
N LYS A 152 0.31 -20.36 19.71
CA LYS A 152 0.82 -21.74 19.69
C LYS A 152 2.32 -21.80 19.98
N TRP A 153 3.10 -20.88 19.44
CA TRP A 153 4.54 -20.81 19.68
C TRP A 153 4.87 -20.38 21.11
N ALA A 154 4.12 -19.42 21.66
CA ALA A 154 4.24 -19.06 23.07
C ALA A 154 3.93 -20.26 23.99
N ASP A 155 2.90 -21.05 23.67
CA ASP A 155 2.56 -22.26 24.42
C ASP A 155 3.68 -23.30 24.36
N TYR A 156 4.33 -23.45 23.20
CA TYR A 156 5.50 -24.33 23.05
C TYR A 156 6.67 -23.88 23.93
N GLN A 157 6.95 -22.58 23.93
CA GLN A 157 8.03 -21.99 24.70
C GLN A 157 7.78 -22.16 26.21
N ALA A 158 6.57 -21.82 26.67
CA ALA A 158 6.17 -21.95 28.06
C ALA A 158 6.27 -23.39 28.56
N PHE A 159 5.89 -24.38 27.72
CA PHE A 159 6.04 -25.79 28.06
C PHE A 159 7.52 -26.19 28.23
N ILE A 160 8.40 -25.75 27.32
CA ILE A 160 9.83 -26.03 27.39
C ILE A 160 10.44 -25.41 28.66
N GLU A 161 10.12 -24.15 28.95
CA GLU A 161 10.59 -23.44 30.14
C GLU A 161 10.13 -24.13 31.42
N ASN A 162 8.87 -24.54 31.49
CA ASN A 162 8.34 -25.29 32.62
C ASN A 162 9.07 -26.63 32.82
N LYS A 163 9.34 -27.38 31.74
CA LYS A 163 10.07 -28.65 31.83
C LYS A 163 11.53 -28.44 32.24
N TYR A 164 12.18 -27.39 31.76
CA TYR A 164 13.54 -27.05 32.15
C TYR A 164 13.62 -26.60 33.62
N ALA A 165 12.69 -25.76 34.08
CA ALA A 165 12.63 -25.32 35.47
C ALA A 165 12.47 -26.49 36.45
N ASN A 166 11.68 -27.50 36.07
CA ASN A 166 11.48 -28.70 36.89
C ASN A 166 12.64 -29.71 36.82
N ASN A 167 13.42 -29.71 35.74
CA ASN A 167 14.58 -30.58 35.61
C ASN A 167 15.65 -29.96 34.69
N GLN A 168 16.59 -29.23 35.30
CA GLN A 168 17.65 -28.54 34.59
C GLN A 168 18.69 -29.47 33.96
N SER A 169 18.68 -30.78 34.27
CA SER A 169 19.58 -31.75 33.64
C SER A 169 19.19 -32.06 32.18
N LEU A 170 17.93 -31.84 31.80
CA LEU A 170 17.44 -32.13 30.45
C LEU A 170 18.13 -31.29 29.39
N THR A 171 18.59 -31.92 28.31
CA THR A 171 19.16 -31.19 27.18
C THR A 171 18.05 -30.50 26.38
N TYR A 172 18.41 -29.45 25.62
CA TYR A 172 17.42 -28.79 24.77
C TYR A 172 16.80 -29.74 23.73
N SER A 173 17.57 -30.73 23.24
CA SER A 173 17.03 -31.76 22.35
C SER A 173 15.99 -32.64 23.05
N ASP A 174 16.16 -32.94 24.33
CA ASP A 174 15.19 -33.76 25.09
C ASP A 174 13.92 -32.95 25.37
N LEU A 175 14.07 -31.68 25.76
CA LEU A 175 12.94 -30.75 25.92
C LEU A 175 12.11 -30.63 24.64
N GLN A 176 12.77 -30.54 23.47
CA GLN A 176 12.10 -30.51 22.17
C GLN A 176 11.31 -31.79 21.88
N LYS A 177 11.87 -32.98 22.20
CA LYS A 177 11.18 -34.27 22.01
C LYS A 177 9.95 -34.38 22.92
N LEU A 178 10.06 -33.93 24.17
CA LEU A 178 8.94 -33.92 25.12
C LEU A 178 7.81 -32.99 24.65
N ALA A 179 8.15 -31.77 24.22
CA ALA A 179 7.18 -30.82 23.67
C ALA A 179 6.54 -31.36 22.38
N ALA A 180 7.33 -31.95 21.49
CA ALA A 180 6.85 -32.55 20.25
C ALA A 180 5.80 -33.65 20.51
N ALA A 181 6.06 -34.54 21.47
CA ALA A 181 5.11 -35.55 21.89
C ALA A 181 3.84 -34.94 22.51
N HIS A 182 4.00 -33.93 23.38
CA HIS A 182 2.87 -33.27 24.05
C HIS A 182 1.92 -32.59 23.05
N PHE A 183 2.48 -31.80 22.13
CA PHE A 183 1.71 -31.04 21.14
C PHE A 183 1.41 -31.82 19.86
N ARG A 184 1.82 -33.10 19.78
CA ARG A 184 1.65 -33.98 18.61
C ARG A 184 2.18 -33.36 17.31
N VAL A 185 3.37 -32.77 17.39
CA VAL A 185 4.07 -32.19 16.23
C VAL A 185 5.48 -32.78 16.11
N SER A 186 6.15 -32.52 14.99
CA SER A 186 7.55 -32.91 14.84
C SER A 186 8.47 -32.11 15.78
N ALA A 187 9.55 -32.71 16.25
CA ALA A 187 10.59 -32.01 17.02
C ALA A 187 11.19 -30.82 16.24
N LYS A 188 11.27 -30.94 14.91
CA LYS A 188 11.71 -29.85 14.02
C LYS A 188 10.74 -28.66 14.05
N THR A 189 9.44 -28.90 14.22
CA THR A 189 8.43 -27.84 14.39
C THR A 189 8.65 -27.09 15.70
N ILE A 190 8.94 -27.80 16.79
CA ILE A 190 9.25 -27.18 18.07
C ILE A 190 10.54 -26.36 17.96
N GLN A 191 11.61 -26.96 17.45
CA GLN A 191 12.92 -26.32 17.28
C GLN A 191 12.83 -24.99 16.52
N ARG A 192 12.04 -24.92 15.44
CA ARG A 192 11.90 -23.70 14.62
C ARG A 192 11.19 -22.55 15.32
N ASN A 193 10.38 -22.85 16.34
CA ASN A 193 9.44 -21.89 16.93
C ASN A 193 9.67 -21.68 18.43
N THR A 194 10.80 -22.15 18.96
CA THR A 194 11.17 -22.01 20.38
C THR A 194 12.66 -21.69 20.49
N SER A 195 13.05 -21.15 21.65
CA SER A 195 14.42 -20.82 21.99
C SER A 195 14.96 -21.76 23.07
N ASN A 196 16.29 -21.91 23.12
CA ASN A 196 16.94 -22.72 24.14
C ASN A 196 16.94 -21.98 25.49
N PRO A 197 16.25 -22.47 26.52
CA PRO A 197 16.16 -21.80 27.81
C PRO A 197 17.49 -21.72 28.57
N ARG A 198 18.53 -22.44 28.12
CA ARG A 198 19.89 -22.36 28.70
C ARG A 198 20.72 -21.20 28.15
N LYS A 199 20.26 -20.55 27.07
CA LYS A 199 21.00 -19.48 26.37
C LYS A 199 20.35 -18.11 26.49
N THR A 200 19.14 -18.07 27.05
CA THR A 200 18.41 -16.87 27.48
C THR A 200 18.83 -16.51 28.88
#